data_AF-A0A972ILK9-F1
#
_entry.id   AF-A0A972ILK9-F1
#
_cell.length_a   1.000
_cell.length_b   1.000
_cell.length_c   1.000
_cell.angle_alpha   90.00
_cell.angle_beta   90.00
_cell.angle_gamma   90.00
#
_symmetry.space_group_name_H-M   'P 1'
#
loop_
_entity.id
_entity.type
_entity.pdbx_description
1 polymer ?
#
loop_
_entity_poly.entity_id
_entity_poly.type
_entity_poly.pdbx_seq_one_letter_code
_entity_poly.pdbx_strand_id
1 'polypeptide(L)'
;MPREGNCDMRRLLGWAMLLSIGLSAAAGGASGPELRGIWMHATQIKTPGEADALVARIDKANLNAVFLLVWYWGGQAFFESELCPMGDGVQAGYDPLGHMVKQCHQRGIQVHAWFVNGAYGAAQPRHVLDKHPDWAVDEGAGGSLWYDFGKPEVRRFQSDLMIECLRKYDLDGLHFDYIRYGPKQCYCGHCQNEFAKRYGSEPMTGARRTTFPAVVAGMSANLLASPTTAAVLAEFSDGSAAIALNKLGAGSVLLLNWHAENEMPPAVSETVRLTLGVWTTGGGKVYLVTTAATKAEYGTSSLDAARTTLTRLGHRPATIDAERIAKLPAGSVLVLPAAYVIEEKVAKDIEAFVKRGGQVLMLDGPVKSMHLPALRRITGFAKAGHYVHRDEVIRSTGRSPLVPRGEHQIDLRKEKARAQKWAEFRKQGVTDLVKDVYRRAKAVKPKAHVTAAVFSSVESAQKAYQDWPRWLREGTIDYVVPMAYAADTRVLSREIAQWKRIDPHLARIIPGLSIYDTQDGRTVTRDVDLICEQHRLCERQGAHGNVYFSLQYLSTDVVNLFNNEFYRKDVPAYVPPLRPSR
;
A
#
# COMPACT_ATOMS: atom_id res chain seq x y z
N MET A 1 -56.80 53.37 40.24
CA MET A 1 -56.05 54.18 41.22
C MET A 1 -54.60 53.75 41.18
N PRO A 2 -53.66 54.69 41.21
CA PRO A 2 -52.98 55.18 40.00
C PRO A 2 -51.43 55.06 40.16
N ARG A 3 -50.56 55.29 39.18
CA ARG A 3 -50.25 56.52 38.40
C ARG A 3 -49.31 56.14 37.24
N GLU A 4 -49.59 56.59 36.01
CA GLU A 4 -48.92 57.70 35.28
C GLU A 4 -47.43 57.41 34.98
N GLY A 5 -46.91 57.52 33.75
CA GLY A 5 -47.33 58.44 32.71
C GLY A 5 -46.82 58.15 31.29
N ASN A 6 -47.24 59.07 30.45
CA ASN A 6 -47.36 59.11 28.99
C ASN A 6 -46.06 59.39 28.20
N CYS A 7 -46.21 59.14 26.89
CA CYS A 7 -45.65 59.87 25.73
C CYS A 7 -44.16 59.71 25.44
N ASP A 8 -43.67 59.61 24.20
CA ASP A 8 -44.18 59.48 22.82
C ASP A 8 -42.84 59.31 22.06
N MET A 9 -42.60 58.45 21.08
CA MET A 9 -43.21 58.43 19.76
C MET A 9 -42.29 57.50 18.94
N ARG A 10 -42.83 56.44 18.33
CA ARG A 10 -42.71 56.15 16.89
C ARG A 10 -43.03 54.69 16.55
N ARG A 11 -44.08 54.60 15.73
CA ARG A 11 -44.23 53.75 14.55
C ARG A 11 -44.63 52.30 14.79
N LEU A 12 -45.91 52.02 14.54
CA LEU A 12 -46.39 50.79 13.88
C LEU A 12 -47.73 51.11 13.20
N LEU A 13 -47.72 51.18 11.87
CA LEU A 13 -48.90 51.06 11.01
C LEU A 13 -48.66 49.81 10.18
N GLY A 14 -49.42 48.76 10.45
CA GLY A 14 -49.57 47.63 9.54
C GLY A 14 -50.69 47.94 8.55
N TRP A 15 -50.48 47.69 7.27
CA TRP A 15 -50.99 46.51 6.56
C TRP A 15 -50.78 46.67 5.04
N ALA A 16 -50.45 45.53 4.42
CA ALA A 16 -50.55 45.18 3.00
C ALA A 16 -49.57 45.84 1.99
N MET A 17 -48.65 45.03 1.44
CA MET A 17 -48.55 44.81 -0.01
C MET A 17 -47.57 43.68 -0.35
N LEU A 18 -47.95 42.87 -1.33
CA LEU A 18 -47.12 41.91 -2.04
C LEU A 18 -45.82 42.57 -2.53
N LEU A 19 -44.68 41.98 -2.17
CA LEU A 19 -43.44 42.13 -2.93
C LEU A 19 -42.81 40.76 -3.14
N SER A 20 -42.79 40.34 -4.39
CA SER A 20 -41.83 39.43 -4.98
C SER A 20 -40.42 39.88 -4.63
N ILE A 21 -39.80 39.22 -3.66
CA ILE A 21 -38.36 39.27 -3.44
C ILE A 21 -37.80 38.00 -4.07
N GLY A 22 -37.18 38.16 -5.25
CA GLY A 22 -36.19 37.21 -5.69
C GLY A 22 -35.14 37.12 -4.59
N LEU A 23 -35.02 35.96 -3.94
CA LEU A 23 -33.81 35.62 -3.22
C LEU A 23 -32.71 35.47 -4.27
N SER A 24 -32.06 36.59 -4.58
CA SER A 24 -30.68 36.56 -5.02
C SER A 24 -29.89 35.97 -3.85
N ALA A 25 -29.61 34.67 -3.91
CA ALA A 25 -28.67 34.03 -3.01
C ALA A 25 -27.27 34.55 -3.34
N ALA A 26 -26.96 35.75 -2.83
CA ALA A 26 -25.59 36.11 -2.55
C ALA A 26 -25.16 35.31 -1.32
N ALA A 27 -24.77 34.04 -1.53
CA ALA A 27 -23.98 33.30 -0.56
C ALA A 27 -22.52 33.56 -0.90
N GLY A 28 -21.97 34.63 -0.32
CA GLY A 28 -20.58 35.01 -0.44
C GLY A 28 -19.66 33.89 0.06
N GLY A 29 -18.90 33.30 -0.86
CA GLY A 29 -17.65 32.63 -0.53
C GLY A 29 -16.65 33.72 -0.16
N ALA A 30 -16.45 33.94 1.14
CA ALA A 30 -15.29 34.70 1.59
C ALA A 30 -14.05 33.91 1.14
N SER A 31 -13.39 34.38 0.08
CA SER A 31 -12.24 33.70 -0.52
C SER A 31 -11.04 33.83 0.38
N GLY A 32 -10.94 32.91 1.32
CA GLY A 32 -9.72 32.73 2.10
C GLY A 32 -8.54 32.37 1.20
N PRO A 33 -7.31 32.47 1.72
CA PRO A 33 -6.13 32.04 1.00
C PRO A 33 -6.24 30.60 0.48
N GLU A 34 -5.77 30.34 -0.74
CA GLU A 34 -5.90 29.05 -1.42
C GLU A 34 -4.57 28.50 -1.95
N LEU A 35 -4.39 27.17 -1.87
CA LEU A 35 -3.26 26.46 -2.46
C LEU A 35 -3.64 25.99 -3.86
N ARG A 36 -2.86 26.40 -4.86
CA ARG A 36 -3.06 26.06 -6.27
C ARG A 36 -1.82 25.32 -6.73
N GLY A 37 -1.71 24.07 -6.28
CA GLY A 37 -0.49 23.27 -6.38
C GLY A 37 -0.46 22.33 -7.58
N ILE A 38 0.74 22.01 -8.06
CA ILE A 38 0.99 20.95 -9.04
C ILE A 38 2.23 20.14 -8.67
N TRP A 39 2.14 18.81 -8.73
CA TRP A 39 3.31 17.94 -8.66
C TRP A 39 3.96 17.78 -10.04
N MET A 40 5.28 17.84 -10.07
CA MET A 40 6.07 17.59 -11.29
C MET A 40 7.38 16.89 -10.98
N HIS A 41 7.97 16.24 -11.99
CA HIS A 41 9.24 15.56 -11.83
C HIS A 41 10.39 16.40 -12.38
N ALA A 42 11.51 16.47 -11.65
CA ALA A 42 12.69 17.19 -12.14
C ALA A 42 13.33 16.55 -13.39
N THR A 43 13.02 15.29 -13.71
CA THR A 43 13.40 14.67 -15.00
C THR A 43 12.81 15.37 -16.22
N GLN A 44 11.82 16.26 -16.05
CA GLN A 44 11.20 17.04 -17.11
C GLN A 44 11.91 18.39 -17.38
N ILE A 45 12.92 18.73 -16.58
CA ILE A 45 13.62 20.02 -16.62
C ILE A 45 15.14 19.80 -16.62
N LYS A 46 15.65 19.02 -17.58
CA LYS A 46 17.08 18.70 -17.65
C LYS A 46 17.91 19.83 -18.26
N THR A 47 17.24 20.80 -18.87
CA THR A 47 17.82 22.03 -19.43
C THR A 47 17.06 23.28 -18.95
N PRO A 48 17.69 24.47 -18.98
CA PRO A 48 17.00 25.73 -18.66
C PRO A 48 15.76 25.98 -19.51
N GLY A 49 15.81 25.68 -20.81
CA GLY A 49 14.71 25.93 -21.74
C GLY A 49 13.47 25.08 -21.46
N GLU A 50 13.67 23.81 -21.08
CA GLU A 50 12.58 22.94 -20.62
C GLU A 50 11.94 23.48 -19.33
N ALA A 51 12.77 23.93 -18.37
CA ALA A 51 12.28 24.54 -17.14
C ALA A 51 11.47 25.81 -17.41
N ASP A 52 11.97 26.73 -18.25
CA ASP A 52 11.29 27.98 -18.58
C ASP A 52 9.93 27.73 -19.24
N ALA A 53 9.85 26.76 -20.16
CA ALA A 53 8.61 26.39 -20.83
C ALA A 53 7.57 25.83 -19.84
N LEU A 54 8.00 24.99 -18.90
CA LEU A 54 7.12 24.41 -17.89
C LEU A 54 6.68 25.44 -16.83
N VAL A 55 7.57 26.33 -16.40
CA VAL A 55 7.21 27.45 -15.49
C VAL A 55 6.18 28.37 -16.15
N ALA A 56 6.37 28.73 -17.44
CA ALA A 56 5.40 29.52 -18.17
C ALA A 56 4.02 28.83 -18.26
N ARG A 57 3.99 27.50 -18.37
CA ARG A 57 2.74 26.72 -18.37
C ARG A 57 2.05 26.73 -17.00
N ILE A 58 2.82 26.61 -15.92
CA ILE A 58 2.32 26.68 -14.53
C ILE A 58 1.71 28.05 -14.26
N ASP A 59 2.43 29.12 -14.62
CA ASP A 59 1.99 30.51 -14.50
C ASP A 59 0.72 30.78 -15.31
N LYS A 60 0.67 30.31 -16.57
CA LYS A 60 -0.52 30.43 -17.42
C LYS A 60 -1.75 29.73 -16.83
N ALA A 61 -1.56 28.65 -16.07
CA ALA A 61 -2.64 27.95 -15.37
C ALA A 61 -3.06 28.63 -14.05
N ASN A 62 -2.46 29.78 -13.70
CA ASN A 62 -2.69 30.50 -12.45
C ASN A 62 -2.43 29.64 -11.20
N LEU A 63 -1.46 28.74 -11.28
CA LEU A 63 -0.99 27.93 -10.15
C LEU A 63 0.03 28.74 -9.34
N ASN A 64 0.01 28.59 -8.01
CA ASN A 64 0.83 29.38 -7.09
C ASN A 64 1.85 28.54 -6.30
N ALA A 65 1.89 27.23 -6.52
CA ALA A 65 2.87 26.34 -5.90
C ALA A 65 3.25 25.18 -6.82
N VAL A 66 4.54 24.83 -6.85
CA VAL A 66 5.07 23.64 -7.50
C VAL A 66 5.73 22.73 -6.49
N PHE A 67 5.35 21.45 -6.53
CA PHE A 67 5.98 20.38 -5.77
C PHE A 67 6.88 19.59 -6.72
N LEU A 68 8.17 19.91 -6.69
CA LEU A 68 9.15 19.42 -7.65
C LEU A 68 9.89 18.20 -7.08
N LEU A 69 9.74 17.02 -7.68
CA LEU A 69 10.47 15.82 -7.26
C LEU A 69 11.96 15.98 -7.54
N VAL A 70 12.74 16.24 -6.49
CA VAL A 70 14.18 16.51 -6.58
C VAL A 70 15.04 15.31 -6.19
N TRP A 71 14.46 14.24 -5.62
CA TRP A 71 15.21 13.05 -5.23
C TRP A 71 14.36 11.77 -5.26
N TYR A 72 14.76 10.80 -6.09
CA TYR A 72 14.12 9.47 -6.16
C TYR A 72 14.97 8.43 -6.92
N TRP A 73 15.21 8.69 -8.21
CA TRP A 73 15.63 7.72 -9.23
C TRP A 73 16.96 7.04 -8.94
N GLY A 74 16.95 5.96 -8.16
CA GLY A 74 18.19 5.30 -7.77
C GLY A 74 19.05 6.17 -6.85
N GLY A 75 18.44 7.03 -6.05
CA GLY A 75 19.16 7.92 -5.12
C GLY A 75 19.81 9.14 -5.77
N GLN A 76 19.44 9.49 -7.00
CA GLN A 76 19.92 10.70 -7.69
C GLN A 76 19.17 11.96 -7.24
N ALA A 77 19.90 13.07 -7.13
CA ALA A 77 19.39 14.40 -6.83
C ALA A 77 19.32 15.28 -8.08
N PHE A 78 18.33 16.18 -8.16
CA PHE A 78 18.21 17.20 -9.22
C PHE A 78 18.49 18.60 -8.65
N PHE A 79 19.51 18.65 -7.80
CA PHE A 79 20.08 19.84 -7.18
C PHE A 79 21.54 19.53 -6.79
N GLU A 80 22.33 20.54 -6.48
CA GLU A 80 23.73 20.37 -6.08
C GLU A 80 23.83 19.80 -4.65
N SER A 81 24.07 18.49 -4.55
CA SER A 81 24.21 17.76 -3.29
C SER A 81 25.62 17.21 -3.09
N GLU A 82 26.10 17.27 -1.85
CA GLU A 82 27.33 16.60 -1.41
C GLU A 82 27.09 15.12 -1.09
N LEU A 83 25.83 14.73 -0.91
CA LEU A 83 25.42 13.39 -0.46
C LEU A 83 24.98 12.49 -1.61
N CYS A 84 24.44 13.07 -2.68
CA CYS A 84 23.86 12.35 -3.81
C CYS A 84 24.40 12.88 -5.15
N PRO A 85 24.60 12.01 -6.15
CA PRO A 85 24.99 12.47 -7.48
C PRO A 85 23.85 13.23 -8.16
N MET A 86 24.23 14.12 -9.09
CA MET A 86 23.29 14.76 -10.01
C MET A 86 22.58 13.72 -10.88
N GLY A 87 21.32 13.99 -11.22
CA GLY A 87 20.49 13.13 -12.07
C GLY A 87 20.99 12.98 -13.50
N ASP A 88 20.78 11.79 -14.06
CA ASP A 88 21.24 11.46 -15.42
C ASP A 88 20.58 12.34 -16.49
N GLY A 89 21.42 12.84 -17.40
CA GLY A 89 21.00 13.66 -18.53
C GLY A 89 20.73 15.12 -18.21
N VAL A 90 20.95 15.58 -16.97
CA VAL A 90 20.99 17.01 -16.65
C VAL A 90 22.14 17.67 -17.42
N GLN A 91 21.87 18.81 -18.06
CA GLN A 91 22.88 19.55 -18.81
C GLN A 91 24.09 19.90 -17.92
N ALA A 92 25.31 19.75 -18.43
CA ALA A 92 26.51 20.07 -17.67
C ALA A 92 26.52 21.53 -17.21
N GLY A 93 26.82 21.77 -15.93
CA GLY A 93 26.84 23.09 -15.31
C GLY A 93 25.46 23.71 -15.04
N TYR A 94 24.37 22.98 -15.29
CA TYR A 94 23.02 23.41 -14.98
C TYR A 94 22.57 22.90 -13.62
N ASP A 95 22.02 23.80 -12.80
CA ASP A 95 21.34 23.48 -11.53
C ASP A 95 19.81 23.55 -11.71
N PRO A 96 19.11 22.40 -11.84
CA PRO A 96 17.68 22.37 -12.11
C PRO A 96 16.84 23.01 -11.00
N LEU A 97 17.14 22.71 -9.73
CA LEU A 97 16.38 23.25 -8.60
C LEU A 97 16.63 24.74 -8.43
N GLY A 98 17.89 25.18 -8.51
CA GLY A 98 18.24 26.60 -8.42
C GLY A 98 17.55 27.46 -9.49
N HIS A 99 17.51 26.95 -10.72
CA HIS A 99 16.81 27.62 -11.82
C HIS A 99 15.29 27.67 -11.60
N MET A 100 14.69 26.57 -11.14
CA MET A 100 13.25 26.52 -10.82
C MET A 100 12.87 27.51 -9.71
N VAL A 101 13.65 27.58 -8.63
CA VAL A 101 13.44 28.57 -7.54
C VAL A 101 13.42 29.97 -8.11
N LYS A 102 14.46 30.35 -8.88
CA LYS A 102 14.56 31.68 -9.49
C LYS A 102 13.36 32.01 -10.39
N GLN A 103 13.00 31.11 -11.31
CA GLN A 103 11.95 31.36 -12.30
C GLN A 103 10.55 31.38 -11.70
N CYS A 104 10.27 30.51 -10.74
CA CYS A 104 8.98 30.45 -10.05
C CYS A 104 8.78 31.67 -9.15
N HIS A 105 9.80 32.06 -8.37
CA HIS A 105 9.70 33.21 -7.46
C HIS A 105 9.48 34.53 -8.18
N GLN A 106 10.07 34.73 -9.37
CA GLN A 106 9.80 35.90 -10.22
C GLN A 106 8.32 36.05 -10.61
N ARG A 107 7.54 34.96 -10.53
CA ARG A 107 6.12 34.89 -10.86
C ARG A 107 5.24 34.68 -9.62
N GLY A 108 5.81 34.75 -8.42
CA GLY A 108 5.08 34.51 -7.17
C GLY A 108 4.64 33.05 -6.96
N ILE A 109 5.30 32.10 -7.62
CA ILE A 109 5.02 30.67 -7.50
C ILE A 109 5.96 30.08 -6.44
N GLN A 110 5.39 29.43 -5.42
CA GLN A 110 6.13 28.76 -4.37
C GLN A 110 6.82 27.49 -4.89
N VAL A 111 8.03 27.20 -4.41
CA VAL A 111 8.77 25.97 -4.75
C VAL A 111 8.93 25.09 -3.52
N HIS A 112 8.32 23.91 -3.58
CA HIS A 112 8.43 22.86 -2.57
C HIS A 112 9.30 21.72 -3.11
N ALA A 113 10.46 21.49 -2.49
CA ALA A 113 11.32 20.38 -2.86
C ALA A 113 10.71 19.06 -2.36
N TRP A 114 10.36 18.19 -3.29
CA TRP A 114 9.71 16.91 -3.05
C TRP A 114 10.74 15.76 -3.08
N PHE A 115 10.71 14.92 -2.04
CA PHE A 115 11.58 13.76 -1.84
C PHE A 115 10.75 12.49 -1.78
N VAL A 116 11.18 11.43 -2.48
CA VAL A 116 10.65 10.08 -2.29
C VAL A 116 11.51 9.33 -1.28
N ASN A 117 10.95 9.05 -0.11
CA ASN A 117 11.75 8.63 1.05
C ASN A 117 11.87 7.11 1.21
N GLY A 118 10.80 6.37 0.96
CA GLY A 118 10.77 4.92 1.20
C GLY A 118 11.25 4.12 0.01
N ALA A 119 10.69 4.39 -1.17
CA ALA A 119 11.03 3.68 -2.40
C ALA A 119 12.34 4.20 -3.00
N TYR A 120 13.18 3.29 -3.51
CA TYR A 120 14.46 3.63 -4.12
C TYR A 120 14.37 3.89 -5.64
N GLY A 121 13.26 3.48 -6.27
CA GLY A 121 12.96 3.75 -7.67
C GLY A 121 13.65 2.83 -8.67
N ALA A 122 14.98 2.90 -8.78
CA ALA A 122 15.74 2.20 -9.82
C ALA A 122 16.71 1.16 -9.24
N ALA A 123 16.85 0.01 -9.92
CA ALA A 123 17.75 -1.06 -9.48
C ALA A 123 19.23 -0.78 -9.81
N GLN A 124 19.51 0.09 -10.79
CA GLN A 124 20.84 0.50 -11.21
C GLN A 124 20.80 1.92 -11.81
N PRO A 125 21.83 2.75 -11.60
CA PRO A 125 22.88 2.58 -10.57
C PRO A 125 22.29 2.65 -9.14
N ARG A 126 22.93 1.98 -8.16
CA ARG A 126 22.45 1.94 -6.77
C ARG A 126 23.15 2.92 -5.84
N HIS A 127 24.08 3.75 -6.30
CA HIS A 127 24.67 4.90 -5.58
C HIS A 127 24.74 4.76 -4.04
N VAL A 128 23.72 5.25 -3.33
CA VAL A 128 23.63 5.20 -1.85
C VAL A 128 23.60 3.77 -1.34
N LEU A 129 22.80 2.90 -1.96
CA LEU A 129 22.69 1.48 -1.60
C LEU A 129 23.86 0.61 -2.12
N ASP A 130 24.73 1.11 -3.00
CA ASP A 130 26.03 0.44 -3.28
C ASP A 130 27.00 0.63 -2.12
N LYS A 131 27.01 1.84 -1.53
CA LYS A 131 27.85 2.15 -0.37
C LYS A 131 27.27 1.59 0.94
N HIS A 132 25.94 1.49 1.01
CA HIS A 132 25.20 1.05 2.19
C HIS A 132 24.14 0.00 1.82
N PRO A 133 24.54 -1.21 1.38
CA PRO A 133 23.59 -2.24 0.99
C PRO A 133 22.69 -2.71 2.15
N ASP A 134 23.20 -2.61 3.38
CA ASP A 134 22.48 -2.92 4.60
C ASP A 134 21.37 -1.91 4.91
N TRP A 135 21.34 -0.73 4.29
CA TRP A 135 20.28 0.27 4.51
C TRP A 135 18.93 -0.08 3.88
N ALA A 136 18.91 -1.05 2.97
CA ALA A 136 17.67 -1.56 2.40
C ALA A 136 16.88 -2.41 3.41
N VAL A 137 15.58 -2.53 3.18
CA VAL A 137 14.72 -3.55 3.81
C VAL A 137 15.27 -4.92 3.45
N ASP A 138 15.53 -5.76 4.45
CA ASP A 138 15.96 -7.14 4.21
C ASP A 138 14.75 -7.99 3.82
N GLU A 139 14.73 -8.42 2.56
CA GLU A 139 13.71 -9.30 1.98
C GLU A 139 14.27 -10.70 1.67
N GLY A 140 15.50 -11.01 2.10
CA GLY A 140 16.23 -12.22 1.70
C GLY A 140 16.86 -12.12 0.31
N ALA A 141 16.82 -13.22 -0.46
CA ALA A 141 17.45 -13.28 -1.78
C ALA A 141 16.74 -12.34 -2.78
N GLY A 142 17.51 -11.41 -3.38
CA GLY A 142 17.02 -10.50 -4.43
C GLY A 142 17.25 -9.01 -4.15
N GLY A 143 17.50 -8.63 -2.89
CA GLY A 143 17.74 -7.23 -2.47
C GLY A 143 16.52 -6.32 -2.62
N SER A 144 16.19 -5.55 -1.58
CA SER A 144 15.06 -4.60 -1.67
C SER A 144 15.46 -3.28 -2.32
N LEU A 145 14.48 -2.65 -2.97
CA LEU A 145 14.52 -1.25 -3.42
C LEU A 145 13.70 -0.36 -2.49
N TRP A 146 13.69 -0.67 -1.20
CA TRP A 146 13.07 0.14 -0.16
C TRP A 146 14.05 0.41 0.97
N TYR A 147 14.12 1.65 1.41
CA TYR A 147 14.91 2.05 2.57
C TYR A 147 14.30 1.52 3.87
N ASP A 148 15.17 1.16 4.79
CA ASP A 148 14.79 0.67 6.10
C ASP A 148 14.78 1.78 7.17
N PHE A 149 13.64 2.45 7.35
CA PHE A 149 13.50 3.44 8.42
C PHE A 149 13.61 2.89 9.85
N GLY A 150 13.83 1.59 10.05
CA GLY A 150 14.15 1.02 11.36
C GLY A 150 15.56 1.43 11.79
N LYS A 151 16.43 1.70 10.81
CA LYS A 151 17.83 2.07 11.01
C LYS A 151 17.97 3.60 11.20
N PRO A 152 18.50 4.08 12.35
CA PRO A 152 18.69 5.51 12.60
C PRO A 152 19.52 6.24 11.53
N GLU A 153 20.50 5.57 10.94
CA GLU A 153 21.44 6.08 9.96
C GLU A 153 20.74 6.43 8.65
N VAL A 154 19.77 5.61 8.24
CA VAL A 154 18.91 5.86 7.06
C VAL A 154 18.08 7.12 7.27
N ARG A 155 17.44 7.24 8.45
CA ARG A 155 16.65 8.44 8.79
C ARG A 155 17.55 9.67 8.85
N ARG A 156 18.75 9.52 9.42
CA ARG A 156 19.71 10.61 9.53
C ARG A 156 20.17 11.10 8.16
N PHE A 157 20.57 10.20 7.27
CA PHE A 157 20.96 10.51 5.90
C PHE A 157 19.87 11.27 5.14
N GLN A 158 18.63 10.78 5.15
CA GLN A 158 17.54 11.46 4.45
C GLN A 158 17.22 12.83 5.05
N SER A 159 17.26 12.95 6.38
CA SER A 159 17.09 14.25 7.02
C SER A 159 18.23 15.21 6.68
N ASP A 160 19.49 14.74 6.66
CA ASP A 160 20.64 15.53 6.24
C ASP A 160 20.51 16.03 4.80
N LEU A 161 20.09 15.17 3.87
CA LEU A 161 19.84 15.54 2.48
C LEU A 161 18.74 16.59 2.32
N MET A 162 17.60 16.40 2.99
CA MET A 162 16.48 17.36 2.92
C MET A 162 16.87 18.72 3.53
N ILE A 163 17.65 18.72 4.61
CA ILE A 163 18.11 19.95 5.28
C ILE A 163 19.27 20.60 4.54
N GLU A 164 20.13 19.85 3.86
CA GLU A 164 21.12 20.39 2.90
C GLU A 164 20.40 21.18 1.82
N CYS A 165 19.39 20.56 1.18
CA CYS A 165 18.58 21.20 0.15
C CYS A 165 17.93 22.50 0.65
N LEU A 166 17.29 22.47 1.82
CA LEU A 166 16.67 23.67 2.42
C LEU A 166 17.66 24.79 2.77
N ARG A 167 18.92 24.46 3.07
CA ARG A 167 19.95 25.47 3.37
C ARG A 167 20.54 26.10 2.11
N LYS A 168 20.70 25.31 1.05
CA LYS A 168 21.31 25.75 -0.22
C LYS A 168 20.36 26.59 -1.07
N TYR A 169 19.06 26.32 -0.98
CA TYR A 169 18.05 26.91 -1.86
C TYR A 169 17.00 27.70 -1.07
N ASP A 170 16.51 28.80 -1.66
CA ASP A 170 15.44 29.61 -1.08
C ASP A 170 14.06 28.93 -1.21
N LEU A 171 13.88 27.74 -0.65
CA LEU A 171 12.66 26.96 -0.82
C LEU A 171 11.51 27.45 0.07
N ASP A 172 10.29 27.41 -0.45
CA ASP A 172 9.07 27.65 0.31
C ASP A 172 8.68 26.44 1.17
N GLY A 173 9.19 25.26 0.84
CA GLY A 173 9.07 24.11 1.74
C GLY A 173 9.72 22.82 1.27
N LEU A 174 9.61 21.82 2.14
CA LEU A 174 9.97 20.43 1.92
C LEU A 174 8.70 19.59 1.85
N HIS A 175 8.68 18.61 0.94
CA HIS A 175 7.55 17.74 0.72
C HIS A 175 7.99 16.27 0.72
N PHE A 176 7.42 15.49 1.63
CA PHE A 176 7.62 14.05 1.70
C PHE A 176 6.68 13.33 0.73
N ASP A 177 7.16 12.27 0.11
CA ASP A 177 6.32 11.27 -0.56
C ASP A 177 6.94 9.90 -0.35
N TYR A 178 6.14 8.85 -0.51
CA TYR A 178 6.54 7.48 -0.22
C TYR A 178 7.21 7.38 1.16
N ILE A 179 6.83 8.26 2.10
CA ILE A 179 7.28 8.27 3.49
C ILE A 179 6.54 7.16 4.25
N ARG A 180 6.88 5.92 3.88
CA ARG A 180 6.19 4.68 4.20
C ARG A 180 7.06 3.47 3.84
N TYR A 181 6.70 2.29 4.33
CA TYR A 181 7.30 1.04 3.81
C TYR A 181 6.57 0.50 2.59
N GLY A 182 7.29 -0.34 1.85
CA GLY A 182 6.74 -1.20 0.81
C GLY A 182 5.96 -2.39 1.38
N PRO A 183 5.60 -3.36 0.52
CA PRO A 183 4.77 -4.50 0.93
C PRO A 183 5.48 -5.47 1.89
N LYS A 184 6.82 -5.49 1.91
CA LYS A 184 7.60 -6.37 2.78
C LYS A 184 8.19 -5.62 3.98
N GLN A 185 8.37 -6.33 5.07
CA GLN A 185 8.92 -5.81 6.33
C GLN A 185 10.31 -6.40 6.59
N CYS A 186 11.22 -5.59 7.13
CA CYS A 186 12.59 -6.01 7.43
C CYS A 186 12.65 -6.70 8.79
N TYR A 187 12.97 -8.00 8.82
CA TYR A 187 13.25 -8.74 10.04
C TYR A 187 14.75 -9.06 10.18
N CYS A 188 15.65 -8.20 9.71
CA CYS A 188 17.09 -8.45 9.88
C CYS A 188 17.49 -8.41 11.37
N GLY A 189 18.67 -8.96 11.70
CA GLY A 189 19.16 -9.03 13.09
C GLY A 189 19.20 -7.67 13.79
N HIS A 190 19.58 -6.60 13.09
CA HIS A 190 19.55 -5.24 13.63
C HIS A 190 18.13 -4.83 14.07
N CYS A 191 17.13 -4.97 13.19
CA CYS A 191 15.75 -4.58 13.50
C CYS A 191 15.16 -5.40 14.65
N GLN A 192 15.46 -6.71 14.70
CA GLN A 192 15.02 -7.57 15.79
C GLN A 192 15.64 -7.16 17.13
N ASN A 193 16.93 -6.83 17.13
CA ASN A 193 17.65 -6.40 18.33
C ASN A 193 17.13 -5.06 18.85
N GLU A 194 16.92 -4.08 17.97
CA GLU A 194 16.35 -2.77 18.37
C GLU A 194 14.92 -2.91 18.89
N PHE A 195 14.12 -3.78 18.28
CA PHE A 195 12.80 -4.10 18.80
C PHE A 195 12.87 -4.77 20.19
N ALA A 196 13.75 -5.76 20.36
CA ALA A 196 13.90 -6.47 21.63
C ALA A 196 14.34 -5.53 22.76
N LYS A 197 15.30 -4.62 22.49
CA LYS A 197 15.71 -3.57 23.44
C LYS A 197 14.54 -2.69 23.84
N ARG A 198 13.68 -2.30 22.88
CA ARG A 198 12.56 -1.38 23.13
C ARG A 198 11.38 -2.01 23.85
N TYR A 199 11.06 -3.27 23.56
CA TYR A 199 9.82 -3.90 24.03
C TYR A 199 10.03 -5.08 24.99
N GLY A 200 11.28 -5.44 25.29
CA GLY A 200 11.63 -6.55 26.19
C GLY A 200 11.26 -7.92 25.65
N SER A 201 11.06 -8.05 24.33
CA SER A 201 10.67 -9.28 23.66
C SER A 201 11.16 -9.27 22.22
N GLU A 202 11.59 -10.42 21.69
CA GLU A 202 11.85 -10.57 20.26
C GLU A 202 10.57 -10.33 19.44
N PRO A 203 10.64 -9.85 18.19
CA PRO A 203 9.46 -9.67 17.37
C PRO A 203 8.85 -11.02 16.98
N MET A 204 7.64 -10.96 16.42
CA MET A 204 7.11 -12.05 15.60
C MET A 204 7.94 -12.14 14.34
N THR A 205 9.16 -12.66 14.42
CA THR A 205 9.71 -13.30 13.23
C THR A 205 8.81 -14.50 12.96
N GLY A 206 8.62 -14.90 11.71
CA GLY A 206 8.16 -16.26 11.44
C GLY A 206 9.21 -17.20 12.02
N ALA A 207 9.17 -17.42 13.34
CA ALA A 207 10.21 -18.07 14.08
C ALA A 207 10.21 -19.51 13.59
N ARG A 208 11.14 -19.79 12.67
CA ARG A 208 12.05 -20.94 12.43
C ARG A 208 11.66 -22.30 13.03
N ARG A 209 10.41 -22.51 13.36
CA ARG A 209 9.90 -23.73 13.96
C ARG A 209 9.28 -24.50 12.83
N THR A 210 9.97 -25.56 12.49
CA THR A 210 9.50 -26.59 11.57
C THR A 210 8.52 -27.54 12.25
N THR A 211 8.11 -27.24 13.50
CA THR A 211 7.19 -28.00 14.35
C THR A 211 5.95 -27.20 14.73
N PHE A 212 4.86 -27.90 15.03
CA PHE A 212 3.57 -27.33 15.45
C PHE A 212 3.48 -27.19 16.99
N PRO A 213 2.72 -26.23 17.54
CA PRO A 213 1.76 -25.35 16.87
C PRO A 213 2.38 -24.28 15.97
N ALA A 214 1.65 -23.83 14.95
CA ALA A 214 2.06 -22.77 14.02
C ALA A 214 0.97 -21.70 13.88
N VAL A 215 1.35 -20.43 13.74
CA VAL A 215 0.41 -19.32 13.49
C VAL A 215 0.29 -19.06 11.99
N VAL A 216 -0.95 -18.89 11.51
CA VAL A 216 -1.25 -18.31 10.20
C VAL A 216 -1.99 -16.99 10.45
N ALA A 217 -1.33 -15.87 10.17
CA ALA A 217 -1.94 -14.55 10.31
C ALA A 217 -2.78 -14.21 9.07
N GLY A 218 -4.00 -13.72 9.27
CA GLY A 218 -4.90 -13.36 8.17
C GLY A 218 -5.35 -14.53 7.30
N MET A 219 -5.39 -15.76 7.86
CA MET A 219 -5.71 -16.96 7.12
C MET A 219 -7.02 -16.82 6.37
N SER A 220 -6.96 -16.96 5.04
CA SER A 220 -8.15 -17.09 4.20
C SER A 220 -8.32 -18.55 3.80
N ALA A 221 -9.55 -19.08 3.90
CA ALA A 221 -9.78 -20.47 3.54
C ALA A 221 -11.22 -20.73 3.11
N ASN A 222 -11.37 -21.52 2.06
CA ASN A 222 -12.59 -22.26 1.76
C ASN A 222 -12.42 -23.68 2.32
N LEU A 223 -12.81 -23.90 3.57
CA LEU A 223 -12.55 -25.17 4.23
C LEU A 223 -13.34 -26.31 3.58
N LEU A 224 -12.76 -27.50 3.47
CA LEU A 224 -13.51 -28.75 3.38
C LEU A 224 -13.97 -29.20 4.77
N ALA A 225 -15.17 -29.79 4.87
CA ALA A 225 -15.79 -30.18 6.12
C ALA A 225 -16.24 -31.65 6.11
N SER A 226 -16.44 -32.18 7.32
CA SER A 226 -16.84 -33.57 7.55
C SER A 226 -15.86 -34.58 6.91
N PRO A 227 -14.65 -34.76 7.48
CA PRO A 227 -13.75 -35.82 7.07
C PRO A 227 -14.47 -37.18 7.13
N THR A 228 -14.21 -38.02 6.14
CA THR A 228 -14.80 -39.37 6.01
C THR A 228 -13.70 -40.42 6.08
N THR A 229 -12.84 -40.49 5.05
CA THR A 229 -11.68 -41.40 4.99
C THR A 229 -10.36 -40.70 5.26
N ALA A 230 -10.33 -39.37 5.22
CA ALA A 230 -9.12 -38.59 5.45
C ALA A 230 -8.71 -38.64 6.92
N ALA A 231 -7.44 -38.98 7.18
CA ALA A 231 -6.83 -38.83 8.49
C ALA A 231 -6.45 -37.36 8.69
N VAL A 232 -7.10 -36.70 9.64
CA VAL A 232 -6.72 -35.34 10.07
C VAL A 232 -5.38 -35.41 10.80
N LEU A 233 -4.37 -34.73 10.26
CA LEU A 233 -3.02 -34.68 10.78
C LEU A 233 -2.77 -33.42 11.61
N ALA A 234 -3.43 -32.32 11.26
CA ALA A 234 -3.40 -31.07 12.01
C ALA A 234 -4.77 -30.39 12.00
N GLU A 235 -5.08 -29.66 13.06
CA GLU A 235 -6.36 -28.99 13.30
C GLU A 235 -6.17 -27.49 13.52
N PHE A 236 -7.15 -26.71 13.09
CA PHE A 236 -7.33 -25.33 13.52
C PHE A 236 -7.87 -25.27 14.96
N SER A 237 -7.87 -24.09 15.59
CA SER A 237 -8.29 -23.93 16.99
C SER A 237 -9.76 -24.27 17.25
N ASP A 238 -10.60 -24.27 16.22
CA ASP A 238 -12.01 -24.71 16.30
C ASP A 238 -12.19 -26.23 16.06
N GLY A 239 -11.10 -26.97 15.90
CA GLY A 239 -11.11 -28.42 15.64
C GLY A 239 -11.33 -28.79 14.17
N SER A 240 -11.53 -27.82 13.27
CA SER A 240 -11.63 -28.11 11.84
C SER A 240 -10.27 -28.56 11.27
N ALA A 241 -10.32 -29.43 10.26
CA ALA A 241 -9.11 -30.02 9.69
C ALA A 241 -8.29 -28.97 8.92
N ALA A 242 -7.04 -28.78 9.34
CA ALA A 242 -6.08 -27.93 8.66
C ALA A 242 -5.25 -28.73 7.65
N ILE A 243 -4.67 -29.84 8.09
CA ILE A 243 -3.86 -30.74 7.26
C ILE A 243 -4.48 -32.12 7.36
N ALA A 244 -4.77 -32.73 6.22
CA ALA A 244 -5.34 -34.07 6.16
C ALA A 244 -4.66 -34.93 5.10
N LEU A 245 -4.53 -36.23 5.38
CA LEU A 245 -3.98 -37.21 4.46
C LEU A 245 -5.04 -38.28 4.20
N ASN A 246 -5.39 -38.47 2.93
CA ASN A 246 -6.28 -39.52 2.49
C ASN A 246 -5.54 -40.56 1.66
N LYS A 247 -5.74 -41.84 1.96
CA LYS A 247 -5.21 -42.95 1.14
C LYS A 247 -6.31 -43.42 0.19
N LEU A 248 -5.98 -43.60 -1.09
CA LEU A 248 -6.93 -44.05 -2.10
C LEU A 248 -6.24 -44.99 -3.09
N GLY A 249 -6.58 -46.27 -3.03
CA GLY A 249 -5.85 -47.31 -3.77
C GLY A 249 -4.38 -47.36 -3.34
N ALA A 250 -3.46 -47.36 -4.31
CA ALA A 250 -2.02 -47.38 -4.03
C ALA A 250 -1.41 -45.99 -3.76
N GLY A 251 -2.17 -44.90 -3.97
CA GLY A 251 -1.70 -43.52 -3.82
C GLY A 251 -2.22 -42.82 -2.57
N SER A 252 -1.73 -41.61 -2.34
CA SER A 252 -2.16 -40.74 -1.23
C SER A 252 -2.39 -39.30 -1.69
N VAL A 253 -3.23 -38.60 -0.95
CA VAL A 253 -3.60 -37.20 -1.18
C VAL A 253 -3.36 -36.44 0.13
N LEU A 254 -2.42 -35.49 0.14
CA LEU A 254 -2.23 -34.54 1.24
C LEU A 254 -2.95 -33.24 0.88
N LEU A 255 -3.88 -32.85 1.75
CA LEU A 255 -4.63 -31.61 1.66
C LEU A 255 -4.14 -30.62 2.71
N LEU A 256 -3.71 -29.44 2.27
CA LEU A 256 -3.63 -28.24 3.11
C LEU A 256 -4.94 -27.47 2.88
N ASN A 257 -5.81 -27.43 3.87
CA ASN A 257 -7.21 -27.02 3.74
C ASN A 257 -7.40 -25.49 3.84
N TRP A 258 -6.47 -24.70 3.27
CA TRP A 258 -6.53 -23.23 3.17
C TRP A 258 -5.60 -22.77 2.03
N HIS A 259 -5.53 -21.47 1.76
CA HIS A 259 -4.65 -20.83 0.76
C HIS A 259 -3.14 -20.91 1.12
N ALA A 260 -2.64 -22.13 1.32
CA ALA A 260 -1.31 -22.41 1.84
C ALA A 260 -0.19 -22.04 0.87
N GLU A 261 -0.46 -21.87 -0.42
CA GLU A 261 0.53 -21.45 -1.42
C GLU A 261 1.07 -20.04 -1.18
N ASN A 262 0.24 -19.16 -0.58
CA ASN A 262 0.58 -17.78 -0.24
C ASN A 262 0.92 -17.62 1.25
N GLU A 263 0.34 -18.47 2.10
CA GLU A 263 0.38 -18.35 3.55
C GLU A 263 0.96 -19.63 4.19
N MET A 264 2.23 -19.93 3.88
CA MET A 264 2.91 -21.15 4.35
C MET A 264 3.90 -20.88 5.51
N PRO A 265 3.52 -21.08 6.78
CA PRO A 265 4.45 -21.05 7.89
C PRO A 265 5.55 -22.12 7.76
N PRO A 266 6.73 -21.93 8.38
CA PRO A 266 7.82 -22.90 8.31
C PRO A 266 7.45 -24.35 8.68
N ALA A 267 6.60 -24.57 9.69
CA ALA A 267 6.12 -25.92 10.06
C ALA A 267 5.29 -26.59 8.95
N VAL A 268 4.50 -25.81 8.22
CA VAL A 268 3.73 -26.31 7.06
C VAL A 268 4.66 -26.54 5.87
N SER A 269 5.63 -25.64 5.66
CA SER A 269 6.68 -25.81 4.65
C SER A 269 7.50 -27.08 4.90
N GLU A 270 7.80 -27.39 6.16
CA GLU A 270 8.46 -28.63 6.56
C GLU A 270 7.56 -29.85 6.31
N THR A 271 6.26 -29.75 6.60
CA THR A 271 5.29 -30.81 6.29
C THR A 271 5.29 -31.14 4.80
N VAL A 272 5.28 -30.11 3.94
CA VAL A 272 5.39 -30.28 2.48
C VAL A 272 6.73 -30.90 2.10
N ARG A 273 7.85 -30.41 2.65
CA ARG A 273 9.19 -30.93 2.38
C ARG A 273 9.33 -32.41 2.74
N LEU A 274 8.90 -32.81 3.94
CA LEU A 274 8.92 -34.20 4.40
C LEU A 274 8.05 -35.08 3.52
N THR A 275 6.85 -34.61 3.17
CA THR A 275 5.92 -35.35 2.31
C THR A 275 6.51 -35.56 0.92
N LEU A 276 7.02 -34.51 0.27
CA LEU A 276 7.65 -34.62 -1.04
C LEU A 276 8.89 -35.50 -0.98
N GLY A 277 9.74 -35.37 0.04
CA GLY A 277 10.92 -36.22 0.22
C GLY A 277 10.56 -37.71 0.21
N VAL A 278 9.52 -38.10 0.98
CA VAL A 278 9.00 -39.48 0.99
C VAL A 278 8.45 -39.87 -0.37
N TRP A 279 7.58 -39.05 -0.97
CA TRP A 279 6.92 -39.37 -2.23
C TRP A 279 7.85 -39.41 -3.45
N THR A 280 9.00 -38.75 -3.39
CA THR A 280 9.99 -38.74 -4.47
C THR A 280 11.17 -39.68 -4.25
N THR A 281 11.19 -40.48 -3.17
CA THR A 281 12.32 -41.38 -2.80
C THR A 281 12.68 -42.41 -3.90
N GLY A 282 11.83 -42.63 -4.90
CA GLY A 282 12.09 -43.47 -6.09
C GLY A 282 12.35 -42.72 -7.41
N GLY A 283 12.74 -41.43 -7.36
CA GLY A 283 12.94 -40.60 -8.57
C GLY A 283 11.65 -40.06 -9.18
N GLY A 284 10.54 -40.09 -8.43
CA GLY A 284 9.26 -39.54 -8.83
C GLY A 284 9.36 -38.05 -9.18
N LYS A 285 8.75 -37.65 -10.30
CA LYS A 285 8.73 -36.25 -10.75
C LYS A 285 7.55 -35.50 -10.13
N VAL A 286 7.77 -34.22 -9.85
CA VAL A 286 6.73 -33.30 -9.36
C VAL A 286 6.14 -32.54 -10.54
N TYR A 287 4.82 -32.60 -10.69
CA TYR A 287 4.06 -31.91 -11.72
C TYR A 287 3.13 -30.90 -11.07
N LEU A 288 3.01 -29.72 -11.69
CA LEU A 288 2.13 -28.65 -11.24
C LEU A 288 1.01 -28.45 -12.26
N VAL A 289 -0.24 -28.42 -11.82
CA VAL A 289 -1.40 -28.31 -12.70
C VAL A 289 -2.44 -27.34 -12.14
N THR A 290 -3.12 -26.62 -13.02
CA THR A 290 -4.40 -25.95 -12.76
C THR A 290 -5.38 -26.34 -13.86
N THR A 291 -6.68 -26.17 -13.62
CA THR A 291 -7.71 -26.49 -14.62
C THR A 291 -8.00 -25.29 -15.52
N ALA A 292 -8.55 -25.56 -16.71
CA ALA A 292 -8.97 -24.50 -17.62
C ALA A 292 -10.07 -23.63 -16.98
N ALA A 293 -11.02 -24.25 -16.29
CA ALA A 293 -12.07 -23.53 -15.57
C ALA A 293 -11.52 -22.64 -14.44
N THR A 294 -10.60 -23.13 -13.62
CA THR A 294 -9.98 -22.32 -12.56
C THR A 294 -9.17 -21.18 -13.17
N LYS A 295 -8.40 -21.43 -14.25
CA LYS A 295 -7.62 -20.39 -14.92
C LYS A 295 -8.49 -19.30 -15.53
N ALA A 296 -9.64 -19.66 -16.09
CA ALA A 296 -10.58 -18.70 -16.67
C ALA A 296 -11.21 -17.79 -15.62
N GLU A 297 -11.53 -18.32 -14.43
CA GLU A 297 -12.21 -17.56 -13.38
C GLU A 297 -11.24 -16.82 -12.43
N TYR A 298 -10.06 -17.38 -12.16
CA TYR A 298 -9.12 -16.91 -11.12
C TYR A 298 -7.71 -16.56 -11.63
N GLY A 299 -7.42 -16.79 -12.91
CA GLY A 299 -6.09 -16.55 -13.48
C GLY A 299 -5.04 -17.57 -13.03
N THR A 300 -3.76 -17.18 -13.01
CA THR A 300 -2.62 -18.08 -12.74
C THR A 300 -1.80 -17.73 -11.50
N SER A 301 -2.21 -16.74 -10.71
CA SER A 301 -1.42 -16.25 -9.58
C SER A 301 -1.08 -17.35 -8.57
N SER A 302 -2.05 -18.18 -8.18
CA SER A 302 -1.82 -19.31 -7.27
C SER A 302 -0.90 -20.38 -7.86
N LEU A 303 -0.93 -20.59 -9.20
CA LEU A 303 -0.01 -21.48 -9.89
C LEU A 303 1.44 -20.97 -9.77
N ASP A 304 1.63 -19.67 -9.97
CA ASP A 304 2.95 -19.03 -9.91
C ASP A 304 3.50 -18.97 -8.47
N ALA A 305 2.62 -18.70 -7.49
CA ALA A 305 2.95 -18.77 -6.06
C ALA A 305 3.39 -20.18 -5.64
N ALA A 306 2.63 -21.21 -6.03
CA ALA A 306 2.98 -22.60 -5.74
C ALA A 306 4.32 -23.00 -6.39
N ARG A 307 4.59 -22.60 -7.63
CA ARG A 307 5.88 -22.82 -8.30
C ARG A 307 7.03 -22.21 -7.50
N THR A 308 6.86 -20.97 -7.05
CA THR A 308 7.85 -20.25 -6.26
C THR A 308 8.13 -20.98 -4.95
N THR A 309 7.08 -21.39 -4.24
CA THR A 309 7.17 -22.14 -2.98
C THR A 309 7.87 -23.48 -3.15
N LEU A 310 7.53 -24.26 -4.17
CA LEU A 310 8.17 -25.56 -4.45
C LEU A 310 9.64 -25.41 -4.86
N THR A 311 9.97 -24.35 -5.61
CA THR A 311 11.36 -24.03 -5.99
C THR A 311 12.21 -23.73 -4.77
N ARG A 312 11.68 -22.96 -3.82
CA ARG A 312 12.33 -22.69 -2.53
C ARG A 312 12.55 -23.96 -1.70
N LEU A 313 11.69 -24.96 -1.86
CA LEU A 313 11.82 -26.27 -1.23
C LEU A 313 12.76 -27.24 -1.97
N GLY A 314 13.45 -26.78 -3.03
CA GLY A 314 14.42 -27.58 -3.78
C GLY A 314 13.82 -28.42 -4.91
N HIS A 315 12.54 -28.25 -5.23
CA HIS A 315 11.88 -28.97 -6.32
C HIS A 315 11.68 -28.07 -7.54
N ARG A 316 11.91 -28.60 -8.75
CA ARG A 316 11.62 -27.92 -10.02
C ARG A 316 10.42 -28.56 -10.69
N PRO A 317 9.18 -28.18 -10.34
CA PRO A 317 7.99 -28.84 -10.86
C PRO A 317 7.78 -28.53 -12.35
N ALA A 318 7.41 -29.54 -13.13
CA ALA A 318 7.01 -29.36 -14.52
C ALA A 318 5.52 -28.98 -14.59
N THR A 319 5.19 -27.92 -15.32
CA THR A 319 3.78 -27.56 -15.54
C THR A 319 3.19 -28.37 -16.67
N ILE A 320 1.98 -28.88 -16.46
CA ILE A 320 1.23 -29.67 -17.44
C ILE A 320 -0.20 -29.17 -17.52
N ASP A 321 -0.85 -29.44 -18.65
CA ASP A 321 -2.29 -29.29 -18.79
C ASP A 321 -3.04 -30.47 -18.13
N ALA A 322 -4.26 -30.21 -17.66
CA ALA A 322 -5.05 -31.17 -16.90
C ALA A 322 -5.35 -32.47 -17.66
N GLU A 323 -5.47 -32.41 -18.99
CA GLU A 323 -5.71 -33.55 -19.87
C GLU A 323 -4.57 -34.57 -19.84
N ARG A 324 -3.38 -34.17 -19.37
CA ARG A 324 -2.19 -35.03 -19.29
C ARG A 324 -2.14 -35.86 -18.00
N ILE A 325 -2.98 -35.58 -17.00
CA ILE A 325 -2.98 -36.27 -15.70
C ILE A 325 -3.14 -37.79 -15.87
N ALA A 326 -4.03 -38.23 -16.76
CA ALA A 326 -4.26 -39.66 -17.02
C ALA A 326 -3.00 -40.40 -17.52
N LYS A 327 -2.05 -39.69 -18.12
CA LYS A 327 -0.80 -40.26 -18.68
C LYS A 327 0.39 -40.17 -17.72
N LEU A 328 0.22 -39.59 -16.54
CA LEU A 328 1.32 -39.47 -15.58
C LEU A 328 1.71 -40.84 -14.99
N PRO A 329 3.02 -41.10 -14.81
CA PRO A 329 3.51 -42.31 -14.15
C PRO A 329 3.01 -42.43 -12.71
N ALA A 330 2.71 -43.64 -12.27
CA ALA A 330 2.20 -43.94 -10.93
C ALA A 330 3.10 -43.46 -9.77
N GLY A 331 4.42 -43.33 -9.94
CA GLY A 331 5.32 -42.81 -8.90
C GLY A 331 5.44 -41.27 -8.84
N SER A 332 4.64 -40.54 -9.62
CA SER A 332 4.74 -39.08 -9.71
C SER A 332 3.95 -38.38 -8.62
N VAL A 333 4.31 -37.12 -8.37
CA VAL A 333 3.54 -36.20 -7.52
C VAL A 333 2.83 -35.17 -8.39
N LEU A 334 1.53 -34.99 -8.18
CA LEU A 334 0.72 -33.93 -8.79
C LEU A 334 0.37 -32.89 -7.74
N VAL A 335 0.71 -31.63 -7.99
CA VAL A 335 0.40 -30.49 -7.11
C VAL A 335 -0.72 -29.65 -7.72
N LEU A 336 -1.79 -29.43 -6.95
CA LEU A 336 -2.93 -28.59 -7.31
C LEU A 336 -3.01 -27.39 -6.36
N PRO A 337 -2.63 -26.18 -6.79
CA PRO A 337 -2.82 -24.97 -6.00
C PRO A 337 -4.16 -24.30 -6.30
N ALA A 338 -4.96 -24.02 -5.26
CA ALA A 338 -6.21 -23.25 -5.36
C ALA A 338 -7.15 -23.70 -6.49
N ALA A 339 -7.24 -25.01 -6.75
CA ALA A 339 -8.03 -25.57 -7.85
C ALA A 339 -9.53 -25.62 -7.49
N TYR A 340 -10.17 -24.45 -7.36
CA TYR A 340 -11.56 -24.34 -6.89
C TYR A 340 -12.58 -25.04 -7.77
N VAL A 341 -12.39 -24.91 -9.09
CA VAL A 341 -13.30 -25.46 -10.10
C VAL A 341 -12.56 -26.52 -10.89
N ILE A 342 -12.93 -27.77 -10.65
CA ILE A 342 -12.41 -28.94 -11.35
C ILE A 342 -13.56 -29.58 -12.11
N GLU A 343 -13.35 -29.80 -13.41
CA GLU A 343 -14.27 -30.47 -14.31
C GLU A 343 -14.38 -31.96 -13.97
N GLU A 344 -15.56 -32.56 -14.18
CA GLU A 344 -15.80 -33.95 -13.76
C GLU A 344 -14.81 -34.96 -14.38
N LYS A 345 -14.46 -34.78 -15.65
CA LYS A 345 -13.45 -35.62 -16.32
C LYS A 345 -12.09 -35.50 -15.63
N VAL A 346 -11.64 -34.30 -15.32
CA VAL A 346 -10.36 -34.05 -14.65
C VAL A 346 -10.37 -34.66 -13.26
N ALA A 347 -11.47 -34.54 -12.52
CA ALA A 347 -11.64 -35.19 -11.22
C ALA A 347 -11.52 -36.73 -11.31
N LYS A 348 -12.11 -37.36 -12.34
CA LYS A 348 -11.98 -38.80 -12.59
C LYS A 348 -10.54 -39.18 -12.96
N ASP A 349 -9.86 -38.36 -13.77
CA ASP A 349 -8.46 -38.59 -14.15
C ASP A 349 -7.51 -38.50 -12.94
N ILE A 350 -7.75 -37.55 -12.01
CA ILE A 350 -7.05 -37.46 -10.72
C ILE A 350 -7.35 -38.71 -9.88
N GLU A 351 -8.61 -39.13 -9.77
CA GLU A 351 -8.99 -40.31 -8.99
C GLU A 351 -8.27 -41.57 -9.49
N ALA A 352 -8.28 -41.78 -10.81
CA ALA A 352 -7.59 -42.89 -11.44
C ALA A 352 -6.07 -42.80 -11.26
N PHE A 353 -5.50 -41.59 -11.24
CA PHE A 353 -4.07 -41.37 -10.98
C PHE A 353 -3.68 -41.75 -9.57
N VAL A 354 -4.46 -41.32 -8.57
CA VAL A 354 -4.18 -41.68 -7.17
C VAL A 354 -4.33 -43.19 -6.97
N LYS A 355 -5.41 -43.79 -7.47
CA LYS A 355 -5.67 -45.24 -7.29
C LYS A 355 -4.53 -46.14 -7.78
N ARG A 356 -3.86 -45.75 -8.88
CA ARG A 356 -2.74 -46.51 -9.46
C ARG A 356 -1.38 -46.23 -8.85
N GLY A 357 -1.28 -45.39 -7.81
CA GLY A 357 -0.05 -45.12 -7.07
C GLY A 357 0.37 -43.65 -7.02
N GLY A 358 -0.29 -42.79 -7.82
CA GLY A 358 0.02 -41.37 -7.91
C GLY A 358 -0.18 -40.65 -6.59
N GLN A 359 0.66 -39.66 -6.31
CA GLN A 359 0.57 -38.86 -5.10
C GLN A 359 0.04 -37.46 -5.43
N VAL A 360 -0.84 -36.92 -4.61
CA VAL A 360 -1.43 -35.59 -4.84
C VAL A 360 -1.21 -34.67 -3.65
N LEU A 361 -0.69 -33.48 -3.90
CA LEU A 361 -0.61 -32.38 -2.93
C LEU A 361 -1.62 -31.29 -3.32
N MET A 362 -2.66 -31.10 -2.52
CA MET A 362 -3.62 -30.01 -2.69
C MET A 362 -3.27 -28.87 -1.75
N LEU A 363 -2.94 -27.71 -2.32
CA LEU A 363 -2.70 -26.46 -1.61
C LEU A 363 -3.97 -25.61 -1.75
N ASP A 364 -4.93 -25.83 -0.85
CA ASP A 364 -6.34 -25.38 -0.91
C ASP A 364 -7.31 -26.34 -1.62
N GLY A 365 -8.53 -26.40 -1.07
CA GLY A 365 -9.54 -27.38 -1.42
C GLY A 365 -10.33 -27.05 -2.70
N PRO A 366 -10.80 -28.06 -3.46
CA PRO A 366 -11.61 -27.86 -4.67
C PRO A 366 -13.08 -27.57 -4.33
N VAL A 367 -13.32 -26.52 -3.55
CA VAL A 367 -14.55 -26.31 -2.80
C VAL A 367 -15.79 -26.24 -3.69
N LYS A 368 -15.73 -25.51 -4.81
CA LYS A 368 -16.87 -25.37 -5.73
C LYS A 368 -17.21 -26.69 -6.42
N SER A 369 -16.24 -27.60 -6.53
CA SER A 369 -16.41 -28.91 -7.17
C SER A 369 -16.69 -30.07 -6.19
N MET A 370 -16.85 -29.81 -4.88
CA MET A 370 -17.16 -30.87 -3.89
C MET A 370 -18.53 -31.55 -4.05
N HIS A 371 -19.34 -31.14 -5.03
CA HIS A 371 -20.51 -31.90 -5.48
C HIS A 371 -20.13 -33.17 -6.27
N LEU A 372 -18.91 -33.24 -6.83
CA LEU A 372 -18.42 -34.38 -7.60
C LEU A 372 -18.02 -35.56 -6.69
N PRO A 373 -18.56 -36.78 -6.91
CA PRO A 373 -18.23 -37.94 -6.09
C PRO A 373 -16.74 -38.33 -6.11
N ALA A 374 -16.05 -38.11 -7.24
CA ALA A 374 -14.63 -38.38 -7.38
C ALA A 374 -13.80 -37.52 -6.40
N LEU A 375 -14.10 -36.23 -6.29
CA LEU A 375 -13.36 -35.33 -5.38
C LEU A 375 -13.61 -35.65 -3.91
N ARG A 376 -14.83 -36.09 -3.54
CA ARG A 376 -15.09 -36.57 -2.18
C ARG A 376 -14.24 -37.78 -1.82
N ARG A 377 -14.07 -38.73 -2.75
CA ARG A 377 -13.18 -39.90 -2.57
C ARG A 377 -11.70 -39.54 -2.58
N ILE A 378 -11.27 -38.60 -3.42
CA ILE A 378 -9.88 -38.12 -3.50
C ILE A 378 -9.50 -37.39 -2.21
N THR A 379 -10.30 -36.41 -1.80
CA THR A 379 -10.02 -35.60 -0.61
C THR A 379 -10.27 -36.35 0.68
N GLY A 380 -11.22 -37.29 0.68
CA GLY A 380 -11.72 -37.95 1.89
C GLY A 380 -12.61 -37.06 2.73
N PHE A 381 -13.27 -36.05 2.14
CA PHE A 381 -14.23 -35.15 2.80
C PHE A 381 -15.61 -35.24 2.14
N ALA A 382 -16.66 -35.10 2.94
CA ALA A 382 -18.03 -35.23 2.43
C ALA A 382 -18.52 -33.99 1.67
N LYS A 383 -18.09 -32.78 2.08
CA LYS A 383 -18.66 -31.53 1.58
C LYS A 383 -17.72 -30.32 1.71
N ALA A 384 -18.09 -29.25 1.03
CA ALA A 384 -17.57 -27.91 1.31
C ALA A 384 -18.01 -27.46 2.72
N GLY A 385 -17.12 -26.76 3.40
CA GLY A 385 -17.35 -26.02 4.63
C GLY A 385 -17.57 -24.53 4.37
N HIS A 386 -17.52 -23.73 5.44
CA HIS A 386 -17.71 -22.28 5.36
C HIS A 386 -16.40 -21.57 5.03
N TYR A 387 -16.50 -20.48 4.27
CA TYR A 387 -15.38 -19.55 4.09
C TYR A 387 -15.02 -18.89 5.42
N VAL A 388 -13.72 -18.76 5.69
CA VAL A 388 -13.19 -18.08 6.89
C VAL A 388 -12.07 -17.13 6.51
N HIS A 389 -11.99 -16.00 7.22
CA HIS A 389 -10.87 -15.06 7.17
C HIS A 389 -10.50 -14.63 8.59
N ARG A 390 -9.43 -15.20 9.17
CA ARG A 390 -9.03 -14.96 10.57
C ARG A 390 -7.58 -15.34 10.86
N ASP A 391 -7.01 -14.79 11.93
CA ASP A 391 -5.76 -15.31 12.49
C ASP A 391 -6.00 -16.68 13.13
N GLU A 392 -5.10 -17.64 12.92
CA GLU A 392 -5.34 -19.03 13.33
C GLU A 392 -4.08 -19.73 13.87
N VAL A 393 -4.28 -20.73 14.73
CA VAL A 393 -3.23 -21.67 15.18
C VAL A 393 -3.52 -23.05 14.68
N ILE A 394 -2.57 -23.60 13.93
CA ILE A 394 -2.58 -24.99 13.50
C ILE A 394 -1.86 -25.83 14.56
N ARG A 395 -2.48 -26.93 15.01
CA ARG A 395 -1.92 -27.87 15.98
C ARG A 395 -1.78 -29.25 15.35
N SER A 396 -0.64 -29.90 15.57
CA SER A 396 -0.46 -31.31 15.19
C SER A 396 -1.31 -32.20 16.08
N THR A 397 -1.97 -33.20 15.48
CA THR A 397 -2.64 -34.28 16.21
C THR A 397 -1.66 -35.32 16.76
N GLY A 398 -0.38 -35.27 16.33
CA GLY A 398 0.64 -36.25 16.68
C GLY A 398 0.51 -37.60 15.96
N ARG A 399 -0.43 -37.73 15.01
CA ARG A 399 -0.72 -38.99 14.30
C ARG A 399 0.24 -39.34 13.17
N SER A 400 1.11 -38.41 12.77
CA SER A 400 2.02 -38.60 11.63
C SER A 400 3.33 -37.84 11.83
N PRO A 401 4.48 -38.45 11.47
CA PRO A 401 5.77 -37.76 11.46
C PRO A 401 5.84 -36.67 10.38
N LEU A 402 4.92 -36.65 9.42
CA LEU A 402 4.82 -35.60 8.40
C LEU A 402 4.39 -34.25 8.99
N VAL A 403 3.78 -34.23 10.18
CA VAL A 403 3.32 -33.01 10.87
C VAL A 403 4.00 -32.95 12.24
N PRO A 404 5.28 -32.52 12.31
CA PRO A 404 6.11 -32.66 13.51
C PRO A 404 5.53 -31.90 14.71
N ARG A 405 5.36 -32.59 15.85
CA ARG A 405 4.89 -31.97 17.09
C ARG A 405 6.04 -31.31 17.83
N GLY A 406 5.86 -30.06 18.24
CA GLY A 406 6.74 -29.33 19.15
C GLY A 406 6.19 -29.29 20.58
N GLU A 407 7.06 -28.95 21.53
CA GLU A 407 6.71 -28.81 22.95
C GLU A 407 6.23 -27.39 23.30
N HIS A 408 6.38 -26.44 22.38
CA HIS A 408 6.03 -25.05 22.61
C HIS A 408 4.52 -24.80 22.59
N GLN A 409 4.10 -23.74 23.28
CA GLN A 409 2.73 -23.24 23.25
C GLN A 409 2.64 -21.92 22.51
N ILE A 410 1.48 -21.63 21.93
CA ILE A 410 1.17 -20.39 21.23
C ILE A 410 -0.12 -19.81 21.78
N ASP A 411 -0.06 -18.54 22.16
CA ASP A 411 -1.19 -17.71 22.58
C ASP A 411 -1.42 -16.63 21.53
N LEU A 412 -2.47 -16.77 20.71
CA LEU A 412 -2.79 -15.83 19.64
C LEU A 412 -2.92 -14.38 20.12
N ARG A 413 -3.40 -14.15 21.34
CA ARG A 413 -3.55 -12.79 21.87
C ARG A 413 -2.17 -12.17 22.09
N LYS A 414 -1.23 -12.93 22.66
CA LYS A 414 0.16 -12.49 22.84
C LYS A 414 0.87 -12.29 21.51
N GLU A 415 0.68 -13.20 20.55
CA GLU A 415 1.31 -13.07 19.23
C GLU A 415 0.76 -11.86 18.46
N LYS A 416 -0.55 -11.62 18.51
CA LYS A 416 -1.18 -10.43 17.92
C LYS A 416 -0.69 -9.14 18.57
N ALA A 417 -0.61 -9.09 19.90
CA ALA A 417 -0.05 -7.94 20.61
C ALA A 417 1.42 -7.70 20.23
N ARG A 418 2.21 -8.77 20.05
CA ARG A 418 3.61 -8.68 19.61
C ARG A 418 3.74 -8.19 18.16
N ALA A 419 2.89 -8.68 17.25
CA ALA A 419 2.82 -8.20 15.87
C ALA A 419 2.42 -6.72 15.80
N GLN A 420 1.47 -6.28 16.64
CA GLN A 420 1.09 -4.87 16.76
C GLN A 420 2.26 -4.00 17.26
N LYS A 421 3.01 -4.45 18.27
CA LYS A 421 4.22 -3.75 18.73
C LYS A 421 5.25 -3.64 17.61
N TRP A 422 5.42 -4.69 16.81
CA TRP A 422 6.33 -4.66 15.67
C TRP A 422 5.87 -3.65 14.61
N ALA A 423 4.58 -3.65 14.26
CA ALA A 423 4.01 -2.64 13.38
C ALA A 423 4.21 -1.21 13.93
N GLU A 424 4.05 -1.01 15.24
CA GLU A 424 4.32 0.26 15.90
C GLU A 424 5.81 0.65 15.83
N PHE A 425 6.73 -0.30 16.02
CA PHE A 425 8.16 -0.08 15.83
C PHE A 425 8.48 0.44 14.43
N ARG A 426 7.93 -0.19 13.38
CA ARG A 426 8.13 0.23 11.99
C ARG A 426 7.54 1.62 11.74
N LYS A 427 6.29 1.84 12.17
CA LYS A 427 5.61 3.14 12.08
C LYS A 427 6.34 4.26 12.80
N GLN A 428 6.95 3.96 13.94
CA GLN A 428 7.74 4.94 14.68
C GLN A 428 8.97 5.38 13.90
N GLY A 429 9.66 4.48 13.18
CA GLY A 429 10.77 4.85 12.30
C GLY A 429 10.37 5.87 11.24
N VAL A 430 9.23 5.68 10.58
CA VAL A 430 8.69 6.67 9.62
C VAL A 430 8.39 8.00 10.32
N THR A 431 7.71 7.94 11.46
CA THR A 431 7.32 9.14 12.24
C THR A 431 8.53 9.90 12.77
N ASP A 432 9.60 9.23 13.16
CA ASP A 432 10.82 9.84 13.67
C ASP A 432 11.56 10.64 12.59
N LEU A 433 11.57 10.16 11.34
CA LEU A 433 12.11 10.91 10.21
C LEU A 433 11.31 12.20 9.99
N VAL A 434 9.98 12.11 9.93
CA VAL A 434 9.10 13.28 9.77
C VAL A 434 9.34 14.30 10.89
N LYS A 435 9.40 13.85 12.15
CA LYS A 435 9.69 14.69 13.32
C LYS A 435 11.04 15.38 13.24
N ASP A 436 12.09 14.64 12.88
CA ASP A 436 13.44 15.21 12.83
C ASP A 436 13.55 16.27 11.74
N VAL A 437 13.07 15.99 10.53
CA VAL A 437 13.06 16.96 9.42
C VAL A 437 12.21 18.17 9.79
N TYR A 438 11.01 17.99 10.35
CA TYR A 438 10.17 19.10 10.77
C TYR A 438 10.91 20.04 11.74
N ARG A 439 11.43 19.49 12.83
CA ARG A 439 12.17 20.25 13.84
C ARG A 439 13.37 20.97 13.24
N ARG A 440 14.16 20.29 12.40
CA ARG A 440 15.37 20.87 11.79
C ARG A 440 15.03 21.92 10.74
N ALA A 441 14.02 21.69 9.91
CA ALA A 441 13.57 22.63 8.91
C ALA A 441 13.06 23.92 9.56
N LYS A 442 12.25 23.81 10.61
CA LYS A 442 11.78 24.98 11.37
C LYS A 442 12.91 25.74 12.07
N ALA A 443 13.98 25.07 12.47
CA ALA A 443 15.16 25.73 13.03
C ALA A 443 15.99 26.47 11.95
N VAL A 444 16.04 25.96 10.72
CA VAL A 444 16.77 26.58 9.60
C VAL A 444 15.97 27.71 8.96
N LYS A 445 14.70 27.46 8.63
CA LYS A 445 13.80 28.39 7.95
C LYS A 445 12.39 28.24 8.54
N PRO A 446 12.02 28.98 9.62
CA PRO A 446 10.75 28.80 10.33
C PRO A 446 9.49 28.89 9.46
N LYS A 447 9.55 29.70 8.40
CA LYS A 447 8.45 29.90 7.44
C LYS A 447 8.34 28.79 6.39
N ALA A 448 9.38 27.98 6.19
CA ALA A 448 9.33 26.90 5.20
C ALA A 448 8.30 25.85 5.62
N HIS A 449 7.43 25.47 4.69
CA HIS A 449 6.43 24.43 4.92
C HIS A 449 7.08 23.05 4.93
N VAL A 450 6.62 22.16 5.79
CA VAL A 450 6.99 20.74 5.82
C VAL A 450 5.71 19.94 5.67
N THR A 451 5.60 19.21 4.57
CA THR A 451 4.34 18.65 4.05
C THR A 451 4.55 17.23 3.56
N ALA A 452 3.47 16.47 3.34
CA ALA A 452 3.59 15.10 2.84
C ALA A 452 2.44 14.72 1.89
N ALA A 453 2.77 14.10 0.76
CA ALA A 453 1.86 13.24 0.01
C ALA A 453 1.58 11.97 0.82
N VAL A 454 0.30 11.73 1.11
CA VAL A 454 -0.13 10.62 1.98
C VAL A 454 -1.19 9.78 1.29
N PHE A 455 -1.34 8.53 1.72
CA PHE A 455 -2.49 7.73 1.30
C PHE A 455 -3.80 8.43 1.68
N SER A 456 -4.73 8.48 0.73
CA SER A 456 -6.04 9.10 0.92
C SER A 456 -6.81 8.51 2.11
N SER A 457 -6.89 7.18 2.18
CA SER A 457 -7.55 6.49 3.28
C SER A 457 -6.60 6.26 4.46
N VAL A 458 -7.11 6.48 5.68
CA VAL A 458 -6.36 6.23 6.92
C VAL A 458 -5.97 4.76 7.06
N GLU A 459 -6.84 3.85 6.61
CA GLU A 459 -6.58 2.41 6.68
C GLU A 459 -5.40 1.99 5.78
N SER A 460 -5.39 2.46 4.52
CA SER A 460 -4.27 2.19 3.60
C SER A 460 -2.98 2.84 4.10
N ALA A 461 -3.07 4.05 4.67
CA ALA A 461 -1.94 4.72 5.30
C ALA A 461 -1.35 3.87 6.44
N GLN A 462 -2.20 3.34 7.33
CA GLN A 462 -1.79 2.50 8.45
C GLN A 462 -1.15 1.18 7.99
N LYS A 463 -1.69 0.54 6.94
CA LYS A 463 -1.11 -0.66 6.32
C LYS A 463 0.31 -0.43 5.78
N ALA A 464 0.60 0.81 5.35
CA ALA A 464 1.92 1.23 4.89
C ALA A 464 2.79 1.90 5.99
N TYR A 465 2.35 1.87 7.25
CA TYR A 465 3.03 2.49 8.40
C TYR A 465 3.13 4.02 8.34
N GLN A 466 2.23 4.66 7.60
CA GLN A 466 2.11 6.11 7.50
C GLN A 466 1.05 6.61 8.50
N ASP A 467 1.49 7.32 9.56
CA ASP A 467 0.61 7.83 10.63
C ASP A 467 0.39 9.33 10.55
N TRP A 468 -0.05 9.78 9.37
CA TRP A 468 -0.30 11.19 9.11
C TRP A 468 -1.34 11.83 10.04
N PRO A 469 -2.38 11.13 10.57
CA PRO A 469 -3.25 11.73 11.56
C PRO A 469 -2.50 12.08 12.85
N ARG A 470 -1.55 11.25 13.29
CA ARG A 470 -0.68 11.56 14.43
C ARG A 470 0.20 12.76 14.14
N TRP A 471 0.77 12.87 12.95
CA TRP A 471 1.65 14.00 12.59
C TRP A 471 0.92 15.35 12.67
N LEU A 472 -0.33 15.41 12.20
CA LEU A 472 -1.19 16.60 12.33
C LEU A 472 -1.52 16.92 13.79
N ARG A 473 -1.88 15.91 14.60
CA ARG A 473 -2.21 16.07 16.03
C ARG A 473 -1.01 16.50 16.88
N GLU A 474 0.18 15.99 16.56
CA GLU A 474 1.42 16.33 17.27
C GLU A 474 2.04 17.65 16.78
N GLY A 475 1.62 18.14 15.60
CA GLY A 475 2.16 19.34 14.97
C GLY A 475 3.57 19.12 14.44
N THR A 476 3.82 17.95 13.86
CA THR A 476 5.13 17.56 13.28
C THR A 476 5.10 17.59 11.76
N ILE A 477 4.05 18.19 11.20
CA ILE A 477 3.85 18.48 9.79
C ILE A 477 2.89 19.68 9.70
N ASP A 478 3.09 20.57 8.74
CA ASP A 478 2.25 21.78 8.63
C ASP A 478 0.90 21.44 8.00
N TYR A 479 0.90 20.63 6.94
CA TYR A 479 -0.28 20.04 6.35
C TYR A 479 0.07 18.77 5.58
N VAL A 480 -0.94 17.95 5.31
CA VAL A 480 -0.81 16.75 4.48
C VAL A 480 -1.59 16.94 3.20
N VAL A 481 -1.19 16.21 2.16
CA VAL A 481 -1.84 16.19 0.86
C VAL A 481 -2.25 14.75 0.53
N PRO A 482 -3.46 14.30 0.91
CA PRO A 482 -3.89 12.95 0.63
C PRO A 482 -4.10 12.75 -0.88
N MET A 483 -3.47 11.73 -1.44
CA MET A 483 -3.54 11.38 -2.87
C MET A 483 -4.89 10.73 -3.20
N ALA A 484 -5.93 11.54 -3.32
CA ALA A 484 -7.31 11.16 -3.60
C ALA A 484 -7.52 11.02 -5.11
N TYR A 485 -6.83 10.05 -5.72
CA TYR A 485 -6.95 9.73 -7.15
C TYR A 485 -8.22 8.93 -7.44
N ALA A 486 -9.34 9.42 -6.92
CA ALA A 486 -10.64 8.81 -6.97
C ALA A 486 -11.16 8.74 -8.41
N ALA A 487 -11.84 7.64 -8.72
CA ALA A 487 -12.46 7.42 -10.03
C ALA A 487 -13.73 8.25 -10.24
N ASP A 488 -14.42 8.65 -9.16
CA ASP A 488 -15.62 9.49 -9.22
C ASP A 488 -15.74 10.40 -7.98
N THR A 489 -16.72 11.31 -8.00
CA THR A 489 -17.01 12.25 -6.89
C THR A 489 -17.58 11.57 -5.65
N ARG A 490 -18.19 10.38 -5.77
CA ARG A 490 -18.74 9.63 -4.62
C ARG A 490 -17.62 9.04 -3.77
N VAL A 491 -16.58 8.50 -4.41
CA VAL A 491 -15.37 8.02 -3.74
C VAL A 491 -14.69 9.20 -3.03
N LEU A 492 -14.42 10.29 -3.75
CA LEU A 492 -13.79 11.49 -3.19
C LEU A 492 -14.59 12.06 -2.00
N SER A 493 -15.92 12.13 -2.10
CA SER A 493 -16.78 12.61 -1.02
C SER A 493 -16.65 11.77 0.26
N ARG A 494 -16.56 10.43 0.13
CA ARG A 494 -16.33 9.53 1.29
C ARG A 494 -14.97 9.75 1.93
N GLU A 495 -13.93 9.97 1.12
CA GLU A 495 -12.58 10.25 1.60
C GLU A 495 -12.52 11.60 2.33
N ILE A 496 -13.09 12.67 1.76
CA ILE A 496 -13.22 13.98 2.42
C ILE A 496 -13.98 13.86 3.74
N ALA A 497 -15.07 13.09 3.79
CA ALA A 497 -15.82 12.87 5.04
C ALA A 497 -14.96 12.15 6.09
N GLN A 498 -14.06 11.26 5.70
CA GLN A 498 -13.08 10.65 6.62
C GLN A 498 -12.07 11.69 7.12
N TRP A 499 -11.54 12.55 6.24
CA TRP A 499 -10.59 13.60 6.62
C TRP A 499 -11.19 14.60 7.59
N LYS A 500 -12.46 14.99 7.41
CA LYS A 500 -13.19 15.89 8.31
C LYS A 500 -13.39 15.34 9.72
N ARG A 501 -13.28 14.02 9.93
CA ARG A 501 -13.25 13.44 11.28
C ARG A 501 -11.93 13.71 12.00
N ILE A 502 -10.87 14.03 11.27
CA ILE A 502 -9.53 14.33 11.78
C ILE A 502 -9.31 15.84 11.85
N ASP A 503 -9.71 16.56 10.80
CA ASP A 503 -9.64 18.02 10.69
C ASP A 503 -10.97 18.56 10.12
N PRO A 504 -11.94 18.92 10.98
CA PRO A 504 -13.30 19.29 10.56
C PRO A 504 -13.39 20.43 9.55
N HIS A 505 -12.40 21.32 9.55
CA HIS A 505 -12.35 22.48 8.66
C HIS A 505 -11.41 22.27 7.47
N LEU A 506 -10.80 21.09 7.32
CA LEU A 506 -9.77 20.82 6.30
C LEU A 506 -8.62 21.84 6.34
N ALA A 507 -8.36 22.42 7.51
CA ALA A 507 -7.44 23.54 7.66
C ALA A 507 -5.98 23.15 7.42
N ARG A 508 -5.64 21.86 7.55
CA ARG A 508 -4.30 21.27 7.32
C ARG A 508 -4.35 19.98 6.51
N ILE A 509 -5.45 19.75 5.78
CA ILE A 509 -5.60 18.62 4.86
C ILE A 509 -5.99 19.20 3.50
N ILE A 510 -5.06 19.21 2.55
CA ILE A 510 -5.30 19.71 1.19
C ILE A 510 -5.53 18.54 0.24
N PRO A 511 -6.66 18.45 -0.49
CA PRO A 511 -6.90 17.37 -1.44
C PRO A 511 -5.83 17.30 -2.55
N GLY A 512 -5.26 16.10 -2.75
CA GLY A 512 -4.42 15.77 -3.90
C GLY A 512 -5.25 15.09 -4.99
N LEU A 513 -5.42 15.72 -6.15
CA LEU A 513 -6.29 15.21 -7.23
C LEU A 513 -5.48 14.80 -8.46
N SER A 514 -5.81 13.66 -9.06
CA SER A 514 -5.20 13.25 -10.33
C SER A 514 -5.91 13.92 -11.51
N ILE A 515 -5.15 14.56 -12.39
CA ILE A 515 -5.60 15.07 -13.70
C ILE A 515 -5.24 14.13 -14.85
N TYR A 516 -4.88 12.89 -14.52
CA TYR A 516 -4.59 11.82 -15.46
C TYR A 516 -5.52 10.62 -15.23
N ASP A 517 -5.61 9.78 -16.25
CA ASP A 517 -6.30 8.50 -16.17
C ASP A 517 -5.52 7.42 -16.93
N THR A 518 -5.86 6.15 -16.70
CA THR A 518 -5.29 5.02 -17.44
C THR A 518 -6.34 4.45 -18.39
N GLN A 519 -6.11 4.62 -19.69
CA GLN A 519 -6.98 4.14 -20.76
C GLN A 519 -6.17 3.26 -21.71
N ASP A 520 -6.63 2.04 -21.96
CA ASP A 520 -5.98 1.06 -22.84
C ASP A 520 -4.48 0.84 -22.53
N GLY A 521 -4.13 0.82 -21.23
CA GLY A 521 -2.76 0.65 -20.76
C GLY A 521 -1.85 1.87 -20.96
N ARG A 522 -2.39 3.01 -21.39
CA ARG A 522 -1.68 4.28 -21.52
C ARG A 522 -2.20 5.28 -20.50
N THR A 523 -1.30 6.11 -20.00
CA THR A 523 -1.70 7.24 -19.15
C THR A 523 -2.00 8.45 -20.02
N VAL A 524 -3.20 9.02 -19.86
CA VAL A 524 -3.70 10.16 -20.64
C VAL A 524 -4.23 11.25 -19.71
N THR A 525 -4.46 12.45 -20.24
CA THR A 525 -5.18 13.49 -19.50
C THR A 525 -6.58 12.99 -19.15
N ARG A 526 -6.98 13.18 -17.90
CA ARG A 526 -8.31 12.80 -17.40
C ARG A 526 -9.39 13.68 -18.05
N ASP A 527 -10.59 13.11 -18.13
CA ASP A 527 -11.80 13.84 -18.50
C ASP A 527 -11.92 15.18 -17.73
N VAL A 528 -12.07 16.27 -18.49
CA VAL A 528 -12.08 17.65 -17.99
C VAL A 528 -13.32 17.91 -17.11
N ASP A 529 -14.46 17.30 -17.43
CA ASP A 529 -15.68 17.43 -16.64
C ASP A 529 -15.49 16.78 -15.27
N LEU A 530 -14.86 15.59 -15.22
CA LEU A 530 -14.55 14.95 -13.94
C LEU A 530 -13.56 15.77 -13.10
N ILE A 531 -12.53 16.38 -13.72
CA ILE A 531 -11.62 17.30 -13.02
C ILE A 531 -12.42 18.46 -12.42
N CYS A 532 -13.33 19.05 -13.20
CA CYS A 532 -14.21 20.14 -12.79
C CYS A 532 -15.14 19.76 -11.62
N GLU A 533 -15.80 18.62 -11.72
CA GLU A 533 -16.68 18.12 -10.66
C GLU A 533 -15.92 17.85 -9.35
N GLN A 534 -14.74 17.24 -9.42
CA GLN A 534 -13.91 16.95 -8.23
C GLN A 534 -13.37 18.23 -7.60
N HIS A 535 -12.89 19.18 -8.39
CA HIS A 535 -12.46 20.49 -7.90
C HIS A 535 -13.60 21.21 -7.16
N ARG A 536 -14.75 21.38 -7.81
CA ARG A 536 -15.90 22.07 -7.22
C ARG A 536 -16.45 21.32 -6.00
N LEU A 537 -16.31 20.00 -5.94
CA LEU A 537 -16.64 19.23 -4.75
C LEU A 537 -15.72 19.61 -3.58
N CYS A 538 -14.40 19.70 -3.80
CA CYS A 538 -13.46 20.15 -2.76
C CYS A 538 -13.82 21.54 -2.23
N GLU A 539 -14.12 22.50 -3.12
CA GLU A 539 -14.54 23.86 -2.75
C GLU A 539 -15.83 23.85 -1.92
N ARG A 540 -16.87 23.15 -2.37
CA ARG A 540 -18.14 23.01 -1.62
C ARG A 540 -17.95 22.34 -0.26
N GLN A 541 -16.92 21.50 -0.13
CA GLN A 541 -16.56 20.86 1.14
C GLN A 541 -15.65 21.74 2.01
N GLY A 542 -15.27 22.94 1.56
CA GLY A 542 -14.46 23.89 2.33
C GLY A 542 -12.96 23.60 2.30
N ALA A 543 -12.44 22.91 1.29
CA ALA A 543 -11.02 22.74 1.12
C ALA A 543 -10.33 24.09 0.80
N HIS A 544 -9.13 24.29 1.34
CA HIS A 544 -8.33 25.51 1.13
C HIS A 544 -7.44 25.45 -0.13
N GLY A 545 -7.96 24.85 -1.19
CA GLY A 545 -7.22 24.62 -2.45
C GLY A 545 -7.03 23.14 -2.77
N ASN A 546 -6.20 22.85 -3.77
CA ASN A 546 -5.91 21.51 -4.26
C ASN A 546 -4.45 21.41 -4.75
N VAL A 547 -3.91 20.20 -4.76
CA VAL A 547 -2.65 19.89 -5.46
C VAL A 547 -2.92 18.84 -6.53
N TYR A 548 -2.53 19.12 -7.78
CA TYR A 548 -2.82 18.20 -8.89
C TYR A 548 -1.63 17.31 -9.23
N PHE A 549 -1.90 16.05 -9.56
CA PHE A 549 -0.92 15.12 -10.11
C PHE A 549 -1.29 14.76 -11.56
N SER A 550 -0.44 14.96 -12.56
CA SER A 550 0.81 15.73 -12.51
C SER A 550 0.94 16.64 -13.73
N LEU A 551 1.93 17.53 -13.71
CA LEU A 551 2.20 18.54 -14.75
C LEU A 551 2.22 17.97 -16.18
N GLN A 552 2.66 16.73 -16.36
CA GLN A 552 2.70 16.05 -17.65
C GLN A 552 1.33 16.00 -18.34
N TYR A 553 0.25 15.98 -17.55
CA TYR A 553 -1.14 15.88 -18.02
C TYR A 553 -1.90 17.21 -17.94
N LEU A 554 -1.20 18.31 -17.63
CA LEU A 554 -1.77 19.66 -17.58
C LEU A 554 -2.04 20.19 -19.00
N SER A 555 -2.93 19.58 -19.77
CA SER A 555 -3.24 19.92 -21.18
C SER A 555 -3.67 21.38 -21.36
N THR A 556 -3.70 21.88 -22.60
CA THR A 556 -4.20 23.24 -22.88
C THR A 556 -5.61 23.47 -22.33
N ASP A 557 -6.48 22.46 -22.42
CA ASP A 557 -7.85 22.56 -21.90
C ASP A 557 -7.86 22.65 -20.38
N VAL A 558 -7.02 21.86 -19.69
CA VAL A 558 -6.89 21.94 -18.22
C VAL A 558 -6.27 23.27 -17.79
N VAL A 559 -5.27 23.79 -18.52
CA VAL A 559 -4.72 25.14 -18.28
C VAL A 559 -5.80 26.20 -18.38
N ASN A 560 -6.63 26.14 -19.44
CA ASN A 560 -7.72 27.08 -19.65
C ASN A 560 -8.78 26.95 -18.54
N LEU A 561 -9.14 25.73 -18.15
CA LEU A 561 -10.05 25.47 -17.05
C LEU A 561 -9.54 26.09 -15.74
N PHE A 562 -8.26 25.86 -15.40
CA PHE A 562 -7.69 26.37 -14.16
C PHE A 562 -7.65 27.90 -14.14
N ASN A 563 -7.20 28.52 -15.24
CA ASN A 563 -7.05 29.98 -15.30
C ASN A 563 -8.38 30.73 -15.44
N ASN A 564 -9.37 30.15 -16.13
CA ASN A 564 -10.60 30.87 -16.47
C ASN A 564 -11.77 30.51 -15.56
N GLU A 565 -11.81 29.28 -15.01
CA GLU A 565 -12.96 28.82 -14.22
C GLU A 565 -12.64 28.58 -12.74
N PHE A 566 -11.47 28.02 -12.41
CA PHE A 566 -11.16 27.66 -11.02
C PHE A 566 -10.59 28.83 -10.23
N TYR A 567 -9.51 29.44 -10.74
CA TYR A 567 -8.66 30.27 -9.92
C TYR A 567 -8.76 31.75 -10.26
N ARG A 568 -9.05 32.56 -9.24
CA ARG A 568 -9.00 34.02 -9.34
C ARG A 568 -7.62 34.52 -8.95
N LYS A 569 -7.11 35.52 -9.68
CA LYS A 569 -5.73 36.01 -9.51
C LYS A 569 -5.50 36.82 -8.23
N ASP A 570 -6.56 37.38 -7.66
CA ASP A 570 -6.54 38.21 -6.46
C ASP A 570 -6.57 37.41 -5.14
N VAL A 571 -6.76 36.08 -5.21
CA VAL A 571 -6.81 35.24 -4.00
C VAL A 571 -5.39 34.96 -3.50
N PRO A 572 -5.06 35.30 -2.24
CA PRO A 572 -3.72 35.09 -1.69
C PRO A 572 -3.36 33.60 -1.60
N ALA A 573 -2.07 33.29 -1.62
CA ALA A 573 -1.58 31.93 -1.44
C ALA A 573 -1.90 31.41 -0.04
N TYR A 574 -2.32 30.15 0.05
CA TYR A 574 -2.59 29.47 1.31
C TYR A 574 -1.40 29.52 2.27
N VAL A 575 -1.70 29.84 3.52
CA VAL A 575 -0.75 29.80 4.63
C VAL A 575 -1.30 28.80 5.65
N PRO A 576 -0.56 27.73 5.99
CA PRO A 576 -1.02 26.79 6.98
C PRO A 576 -1.21 27.47 8.33
N PRO A 577 -2.29 27.15 9.06
CA PRO A 577 -2.53 27.76 10.36
C PRO A 577 -1.37 27.46 11.31
N LEU A 578 -0.98 28.48 12.08
CA LEU A 578 0.02 28.30 13.14
C LEU A 578 -0.45 27.22 14.11
N ARG A 579 0.53 26.51 14.69
CA ARG A 579 0.29 25.49 15.71
C ARG A 579 -0.69 26.05 16.76
N PRO A 580 -1.79 25.35 17.10
CA PRO A 580 -2.57 25.70 18.27
C PRO A 580 -1.62 25.69 19.47
N SER A 581 -1.47 26.81 20.16
CA SER A 581 -0.80 26.85 21.45
C SER A 581 -1.48 25.84 22.35
N ARG A 582 -0.74 24.82 22.79
CA ARG A 582 -1.23 23.86 23.78
C ARG A 582 -1.33 24.51 25.15
#